data_AF-A0A1G2XA90-F1
#
_entry.id   AF-A0A1G2XA90-F1
#
_cell.length_a   1.000
_cell.length_b   1.000
_cell.length_c   1.000
_cell.angle_alpha   90.00
_cell.angle_beta   90.00
_cell.angle_gamma   90.00
#
_symmetry.space_group_name_H-M   'P 1'
#
loop_
_entity.id
_entity.type
_entity.pdbx_description
1 polymer ?
#
loop_
_entity_poly.entity_id
_entity_poly.type
_entity_poly.pdbx_seq_one_letter_code
_entity_poly.pdbx_strand_id
1 'polypeptide(L)'
;MCKELKLVIEVDGSTHQWEETGVKDLKKEKDLIEAGFKVLRFTDEEVLRHIEGVRESIALFVQEIEQSTPLLPRQRGTTEQEP
;
A
#
# COMPACT_ATOMS: atom_id res chain seq x y z
N MET A 1 7.57 0.18 -1.29
CA MET A 1 7.33 0.30 0.17
C MET A 1 7.51 1.76 0.57
N CYS A 2 6.49 2.38 1.17
CA CYS A 2 6.54 3.78 1.61
C CYS A 2 6.65 3.81 3.14
N LYS A 3 7.85 4.08 3.67
CA LYS A 3 8.10 4.12 5.13
C LYS A 3 7.36 5.27 5.82
N GLU A 4 7.18 6.38 5.12
CA GLU A 4 6.54 7.60 5.64
C GLU A 4 5.01 7.44 5.82
N LEU A 5 4.38 6.64 4.96
CA LEU A 5 2.95 6.32 5.02
C LEU A 5 2.65 5.02 5.76
N LYS A 6 3.69 4.35 6.25
CA LYS A 6 3.63 2.98 6.72
C LYS A 6 2.80 2.06 5.79
N LEU A 7 2.94 2.26 4.47
CA LEU A 7 2.14 1.53 3.48
C LEU A 7 3.02 0.54 2.71
N VAL A 8 2.58 -0.71 2.71
CA VAL A 8 3.15 -1.80 1.91
C VAL A 8 2.12 -2.18 0.86
N ILE A 9 2.55 -2.25 -0.40
CA ILE A 9 1.72 -2.73 -1.51
C ILE A 9 2.42 -3.95 -2.07
N GLU A 10 1.71 -5.06 -2.13
CA GLU A 10 2.16 -6.33 -2.69
C GLU A 10 1.31 -6.68 -3.90
N VAL A 11 1.95 -7.21 -4.93
CA VAL A 11 1.25 -7.72 -6.10
C VAL A 11 1.41 -9.23 -6.09
N ASP A 12 0.31 -9.94 -5.84
CA ASP A 12 0.26 -11.40 -5.85
C ASP A 12 0.16 -11.84 -7.31
N GLY A 13 1.30 -12.21 -7.87
CA GLY A 13 1.36 -13.00 -9.10
C GLY A 13 1.42 -14.46 -8.69
N SER A 14 0.43 -15.25 -9.11
CA SER A 14 0.23 -16.65 -8.75
C SER A 14 1.55 -17.44 -8.71
N THR A 15 2.19 -17.52 -7.55
CA THR A 15 3.46 -18.24 -7.39
C THR A 15 3.14 -19.44 -6.49
N HIS A 16 3.03 -20.62 -7.12
CA HIS A 16 2.78 -21.96 -6.57
C HIS A 16 3.77 -22.41 -5.46
N GLN A 17 4.00 -21.60 -4.42
CA GLN A 17 4.91 -21.88 -3.29
C GLN A 17 4.24 -21.61 -1.92
N TRP A 18 2.91 -21.68 -1.88
CA TRP A 18 2.05 -21.16 -0.81
C TRP A 18 2.22 -21.78 0.60
N GLU A 19 2.71 -23.01 0.74
CA GLU A 19 2.70 -23.65 2.07
C GLU A 19 3.80 -23.14 3.02
N GLU A 20 5.02 -22.95 2.54
CA GLU A 20 6.14 -22.51 3.41
C GLU A 20 6.27 -20.98 3.49
N THR A 21 5.83 -20.28 2.44
CA THR A 21 5.90 -18.82 2.36
C THR A 21 4.80 -18.17 3.18
N GLY A 22 3.58 -18.75 3.19
CA GLY A 22 2.42 -18.19 3.87
C GLY A 22 2.60 -17.96 5.37
N VAL A 23 3.32 -18.85 6.08
CA VAL A 23 3.56 -18.71 7.52
C VAL A 23 4.51 -17.55 7.83
N LYS A 24 5.56 -17.37 7.02
CA LYS A 24 6.48 -16.23 7.16
C LYS A 24 5.80 -14.93 6.77
N ASP A 25 4.91 -14.99 5.79
CA ASP A 25 4.16 -13.86 5.28
C ASP A 25 3.13 -13.36 6.29
N LEU A 26 2.34 -14.27 6.87
CA LEU A 26 1.44 -14.00 8.01
C LEU A 26 2.16 -13.32 9.17
N LYS A 27 3.36 -13.79 9.51
CA LYS A 27 4.14 -13.18 10.59
C LYS A 27 4.58 -11.77 10.24
N LYS A 28 5.08 -11.55 9.02
CA LYS A 28 5.48 -10.22 8.54
C LYS A 28 4.30 -9.26 8.46
N GLU A 29 3.16 -9.72 7.95
CA GLU A 29 1.92 -8.95 7.88
C GLU A 29 1.48 -8.56 9.29
N LYS A 30 1.54 -9.49 10.24
CA LYS A 30 1.18 -9.22 11.63
C LYS A 30 2.13 -8.21 12.30
N ASP A 31 3.45 -8.37 12.13
CA ASP A 31 4.46 -7.41 12.59
C ASP A 31 4.24 -6.01 11.96
N LEU A 32 3.89 -5.96 10.68
CA LEU A 32 3.56 -4.72 9.96
C LEU A 32 2.30 -4.07 10.57
N ILE A 33 1.22 -4.83 10.74
CA ILE A 33 -0.03 -4.34 11.35
C ILE A 33 0.21 -3.83 12.78
N GLU A 34 0.97 -4.58 13.59
CA GLU A 34 1.33 -4.18 14.96
C GLU A 34 2.22 -2.91 14.99
N ALA A 35 3.09 -2.73 13.99
CA ALA A 35 3.88 -1.51 13.82
C ALA A 35 3.07 -0.31 13.25
N GLY A 36 1.77 -0.52 12.96
CA GLY A 36 0.87 0.47 12.38
C GLY A 36 1.06 0.63 10.87
N PHE A 37 1.63 -0.36 10.20
CA PHE A 37 1.68 -0.46 8.76
C PHE A 37 0.42 -1.11 8.21
N LYS A 38 -0.01 -0.64 7.06
CA LYS A 38 -1.10 -1.24 6.30
C LYS A 38 -0.53 -1.95 5.08
N VAL A 39 -1.07 -3.13 4.79
CA VAL A 39 -0.68 -3.95 3.65
C VAL A 39 -1.84 -3.98 2.66
N LEU A 40 -1.58 -3.61 1.41
CA LEU A 40 -2.50 -3.70 0.28
C LEU A 40 -2.00 -4.80 -0.66
N ARG A 41 -2.84 -5.80 -0.94
CA ARG A 41 -2.57 -6.82 -1.95
C ARG A 41 -3.41 -6.59 -3.19
N PHE A 42 -2.77 -6.58 -4.34
CA PHE A 42 -3.43 -6.59 -5.65
C PHE A 42 -3.04 -7.86 -6.40
N THR A 43 -3.94 -8.42 -7.19
CA THR A 43 -3.60 -9.53 -8.08
C THR A 43 -2.93 -9.00 -9.34
N ASP A 44 -2.15 -9.84 -10.03
CA ASP A 44 -1.58 -9.47 -11.32
C ASP A 44 -2.67 -9.03 -12.32
N GLU A 45 -3.82 -9.70 -12.34
CA GLU A 45 -4.95 -9.33 -13.19
C GLU A 45 -5.51 -7.94 -12.87
N GLU A 46 -5.65 -7.59 -11.59
CA GLU A 46 -6.12 -6.25 -11.16
C GLU A 46 -5.12 -5.16 -11.59
N VAL A 47 -3.83 -5.40 -11.44
CA VAL A 47 -2.82 -4.42 -11.85
C VAL A 47 -2.75 -4.30 -13.38
N LEU A 48 -2.88 -5.42 -14.09
CA LEU A 48 -2.75 -5.47 -15.55
C LEU A 48 -4.02 -4.99 -16.28
N ARG A 49 -5.21 -5.27 -15.74
CA ARG A 49 -6.50 -4.91 -16.35
C ARG A 49 -7.16 -3.68 -15.72
N HIS A 50 -6.92 -3.44 -14.45
CA HIS A 50 -7.60 -2.43 -13.65
C HIS A 50 -6.63 -1.47 -12.93
N ILE A 51 -5.54 -1.08 -13.60
CA ILE A 51 -4.53 -0.17 -13.04
C ILE A 51 -5.13 1.16 -12.52
N GLU A 52 -6.20 1.65 -13.15
CA GLU A 52 -6.90 2.85 -12.69
C GLU A 52 -7.59 2.62 -11.34
N GLY A 53 -8.25 1.48 -11.16
CA GLY A 53 -8.86 1.08 -9.89
C GLY A 53 -7.81 0.85 -8.79
N VAL A 54 -6.65 0.30 -9.15
CA VAL A 54 -5.51 0.17 -8.23
C VAL A 54 -5.00 1.54 -7.78
N ARG A 55 -4.86 2.49 -8.70
CA ARG A 55 -4.44 3.87 -8.38
C ARG A 55 -5.44 4.57 -7.46
N GLU A 56 -6.73 4.46 -7.75
CA GLU A 56 -7.78 5.05 -6.92
C GLU A 56 -7.81 4.40 -5.53
N SER A 57 -7.70 3.08 -5.46
CA SER A 57 -7.62 2.34 -4.20
C SER A 57 -6.45 2.83 -3.36
N ILE A 58 -5.25 2.96 -3.95
CA ILE A 58 -4.08 3.49 -3.24
C ILE A 58 -4.32 4.93 -2.78
N ALA A 59 -4.92 5.79 -3.61
CA ALA A 59 -5.20 7.18 -3.26
C ALA A 59 -6.19 7.30 -2.09
N LEU A 60 -7.30 6.57 -2.13
CA LEU A 60 -8.29 6.49 -1.05
C LEU A 60 -7.65 5.99 0.25
N PHE A 61 -6.78 4.98 0.13
CA PHE A 61 -6.11 4.39 1.27
C PHE A 61 -5.11 5.35 1.93
N VAL A 62 -4.34 6.07 1.12
CA VAL A 62 -3.46 7.15 1.62
C VAL A 62 -4.28 8.22 2.31
N GLN A 63 -5.40 8.64 1.73
CA GLN A 63 -6.29 9.63 2.33
C GLN A 63 -6.89 9.17 3.67
N GLU A 64 -7.25 7.89 3.81
CA GLU A 64 -7.72 7.32 5.07
C GLU A 64 -6.62 7.33 6.15
N ILE A 65 -5.38 7.01 5.78
CA ILE A 65 -4.23 7.05 6.69
C ILE A 65 -3.97 8.50 7.14
N GLU A 66 -4.04 9.46 6.22
CA GLU A 66 -3.89 10.89 6.53
C GLU A 66 -5.00 11.40 7.46
N GLN A 67 -6.25 10.98 7.24
CA GLN A 67 -7.38 11.32 8.12
C GLN A 67 -7.24 10.70 9.53
N SER A 68 -6.70 9.48 9.61
CA SER A 68 -6.58 8.74 10.88
C SER A 68 -5.33 9.12 11.68
N THR A 69 -4.33 9.74 11.05
CA THR A 69 -3.07 10.15 11.70
C THR A 69 -2.98 11.68 11.69
N PRO A 70 -3.44 12.38 12.75
CA PRO A 70 -3.56 13.84 12.73
C PRO A 70 -2.23 14.62 12.75
N LEU A 71 -1.10 14.02 12.41
CA LEU A 71 0.21 14.65 12.54
C LEU A 71 1.02 14.55 11.25
N LEU A 72 0.86 15.60 10.44
CA LEU A 72 1.89 16.47 9.86
C LEU A 72 1.43 16.89 8.45
N PRO A 73 1.33 18.20 8.15
CA PRO A 73 1.04 18.65 6.80
C PRO A 73 2.18 18.18 5.90
N ARG A 74 1.89 17.20 5.03
CA ARG A 74 2.77 16.86 3.91
C ARG A 74 2.95 18.14 3.12
N GLN A 75 4.16 18.69 3.08
CA GLN A 75 4.52 19.54 1.96
C GLN A 75 4.52 18.66 0.72
N ARG A 76 3.32 18.47 0.15
CA ARG A 76 3.14 18.08 -1.24
C ARG A 76 3.95 19.13 -2.00
N GLY A 77 5.06 18.70 -2.59
CA GLY A 77 5.84 19.55 -3.48
C GLY A 77 4.91 20.06 -4.56
N THR A 78 4.45 21.30 -4.37
CA THR A 78 3.94 22.13 -5.43
C THR A 78 5.15 22.43 -6.30
N THR A 79 5.35 21.65 -7.35
CA THR A 79 5.92 22.19 -8.59
C THR A 79 4.69 22.50 -9.44
N GLU A 80 4.09 23.65 -9.15
CA GLU A 80 4.19 24.85 -10.00
C GLU A 80 3.33 24.63 -11.26
N GLN A 81 2.05 24.99 -11.12
CA GLN A 81 1.42 25.77 -12.18
C GLN A 81 2.32 26.98 -12.40
N GLU A 82 2.82 27.23 -13.62
CA GLU A 82 3.03 28.56 -14.23
C GLU A 82 3.33 28.33 -15.74
N PRO A 83 3.20 29.34 -16.60
CA PRO A 83 1.97 29.89 -17.21
C PRO A 83 1.75 29.46 -18.68
#